data_AF-A0A957D1J9-F1
#
_entry.id   AF-A0A957D1J9-F1
#
_cell.length_a   1.000
_cell.length_b   1.000
_cell.length_c   1.000
_cell.angle_alpha   90.00
_cell.angle_beta   90.00
_cell.angle_gamma   90.00
#
_symmetry.space_group_name_H-M   'P 1'
#
loop_
_entity.id
_entity.type
_entity.pdbx_description
1 polymer ?
#
loop_
_entity_poly.entity_id
_entity_poly.type
_entity_poly.pdbx_seq_one_letter_code
_entity_poly.pdbx_strand_id
1 'polypeptide(L)'
;MAEQLMEKGHNCCVLTSTWQRDKSHSLSQKSYVRRQLTLEAHLDYYRPLDFFVNRKHREKKNLIILQETIRQFMPDVIFVWGMWNLSRSLPNVCEQSGIPVVYSLSDYWPVDLDIHTAFWKKVKRPFAKLLAHFALAQLRREKHS
;
A
#
# COMPACT_ATOMS: atom_id res chain seq x y z
N MET A 1 7.42 13.19 12.39
CA MET A 1 7.64 11.91 13.11
C MET A 1 9.05 11.37 12.90
N ALA A 2 9.42 10.88 11.69
CA ALA A 2 10.76 10.31 11.47
C ALA A 2 11.90 11.27 11.85
N GLU A 3 11.76 12.57 11.54
CA GLU A 3 12.74 13.59 11.90
C GLU A 3 12.94 13.73 13.41
N GLN A 4 11.85 13.78 14.17
CA GLN A 4 11.89 13.84 15.63
C GLN A 4 12.49 12.57 16.24
N LEU A 5 12.33 11.41 15.60
CA LEU A 5 12.99 10.17 16.04
C LEU A 5 14.49 10.20 15.75
N MET A 6 14.89 10.73 14.59
CA MET A 6 16.30 10.91 14.26
C MET A 6 16.99 11.94 15.16
N GLU A 7 16.31 13.04 15.50
CA GLU A 7 16.80 14.03 16.49
C GLU A 7 17.04 13.40 17.88
N LYS A 8 16.28 12.35 18.20
CA LYS A 8 16.45 11.55 19.43
C LYS A 8 17.51 10.44 19.29
N GLY A 9 18.21 10.36 18.16
CA GLY A 9 19.29 9.40 17.92
C GLY A 9 18.87 8.08 17.25
N HIS A 10 17.63 7.95 16.79
CA HIS A 10 17.17 6.73 16.11
C HIS A 10 17.52 6.76 14.62
N ASN A 11 17.99 5.63 14.08
CA ASN A 11 18.09 5.46 12.64
C ASN A 11 16.70 5.19 12.06
N CYS A 12 16.31 5.89 11.00
CA CYS A 12 14.98 5.79 10.41
C CYS A 12 15.07 5.51 8.92
N CYS A 13 14.15 4.68 8.41
CA CYS A 13 13.89 4.54 6.99
C CYS A 13 12.37 4.62 6.74
N VAL A 14 11.96 5.46 5.81
CA VAL A 14 10.56 5.65 5.43
C VAL A 14 10.35 5.06 4.04
N LEU A 15 9.65 3.93 3.96
CA LEU A 15 9.20 3.36 2.69
C LEU A 15 7.79 3.84 2.39
N THR A 16 7.60 4.54 1.26
CA THR A 16 6.30 5.12 0.90
C THR A 16 6.05 5.04 -0.61
N SER A 17 4.86 5.48 -1.02
CA SER A 17 4.44 5.39 -2.42
C SER A 17 5.19 6.37 -3.34
N THR A 18 5.17 6.09 -4.63
CA THR A 18 5.67 6.99 -5.68
C THR A 18 4.71 8.16 -5.95
N TRP A 19 3.58 8.26 -5.24
CA TRP A 19 2.66 9.37 -5.40
C TRP A 19 3.33 10.70 -5.03
N GLN A 20 3.06 11.74 -5.83
CA GLN A 20 3.71 13.07 -5.76
C GLN A 20 5.21 13.11 -6.09
N ARG A 21 5.82 12.05 -6.65
CA ARG A 21 7.23 12.07 -7.08
C ARG A 21 7.54 13.25 -8.02
N ASP A 22 6.61 13.63 -8.88
CA ASP A 22 6.80 14.72 -9.85
C ASP A 22 6.47 16.11 -9.27
N LYS A 23 5.78 16.18 -8.11
CA LYS A 23 5.53 17.46 -7.40
C LYS A 23 6.67 17.83 -6.45
N SER A 24 7.62 16.91 -6.20
CA SER A 24 8.71 17.10 -5.23
C SER A 24 10.05 17.46 -5.86
N HIS A 25 10.09 18.02 -7.07
CA HIS A 25 11.33 18.54 -7.66
C HIS A 25 12.04 19.60 -6.79
N SER A 26 11.35 20.17 -5.78
CA SER A 26 11.91 21.20 -4.88
C SER A 26 12.10 20.77 -3.41
N LEU A 27 11.70 19.56 -3.00
CA LEU A 27 11.95 19.09 -1.64
C LEU A 27 13.16 18.18 -1.68
N SER A 28 14.25 18.62 -1.03
CA SER A 28 15.49 17.84 -0.89
C SER A 28 15.17 16.37 -0.67
N GLN A 29 15.66 15.52 -1.56
CA GLN A 29 15.39 14.09 -1.54
C GLN A 29 16.06 13.53 -0.28
N LYS A 30 15.31 13.50 0.82
CA LYS A 30 15.84 13.08 2.12
C LYS A 30 16.29 11.62 1.99
N SER A 31 17.56 11.35 2.29
CA SER A 31 18.20 10.05 2.09
C SER A 31 17.48 8.89 2.80
N TYR A 32 16.83 9.18 3.92
CA TYR A 32 16.06 8.21 4.70
C TYR A 32 14.67 7.89 4.12
N VAL A 33 14.20 8.58 3.08
CA VAL A 33 12.87 8.35 2.50
C VAL A 33 12.96 7.68 1.13
N ARG A 34 12.48 6.44 1.05
CA ARG A 34 12.38 5.61 -0.16
C ARG A 34 10.95 5.65 -0.72
N ARG A 35 10.75 6.35 -1.85
CA ARG A 35 9.47 6.43 -2.58
C ARG A 35 9.40 5.37 -3.67
N GLN A 36 9.02 4.16 -3.32
CA GLN A 36 9.11 3.00 -4.21
C GLN A 36 7.81 2.19 -4.30
N LEU A 37 6.87 2.36 -3.36
CA LEU A 37 5.61 1.61 -3.39
C LEU A 37 4.68 2.13 -4.48
N THR A 38 3.99 1.22 -5.16
CA THR A 38 2.98 1.56 -6.17
C THR A 38 1.60 1.47 -5.55
N LEU A 39 0.75 2.47 -5.78
CA LEU A 39 -0.64 2.42 -5.31
C LEU A 39 -1.47 1.33 -6.02
N GLU A 40 -2.51 0.84 -5.35
CA GLU A 40 -3.39 -0.22 -5.90
C GLU A 40 -4.18 0.25 -7.12
N ALA A 41 -4.65 1.50 -7.10
CA ALA A 41 -5.32 2.15 -8.22
C ALA A 41 -4.82 3.58 -8.48
N HIS A 42 -5.02 4.04 -9.71
CA HIS A 42 -4.78 5.43 -10.10
C HIS A 42 -5.74 6.37 -9.37
N LEU A 43 -5.25 7.55 -9.02
CA LEU A 43 -5.99 8.53 -8.23
C LEU A 43 -6.91 9.41 -9.09
N ASP A 44 -6.52 9.67 -10.33
CA ASP A 44 -7.30 10.53 -11.23
C ASP A 44 -8.50 9.80 -11.84
N TYR A 45 -8.39 8.49 -12.09
CA TYR A 45 -9.47 7.67 -12.64
C TYR A 45 -9.24 6.17 -12.43
N TYR A 46 -10.31 5.45 -12.09
CA TYR A 46 -10.26 4.00 -11.92
C TYR A 46 -10.34 3.29 -13.28
N ARG A 47 -9.40 2.37 -13.54
CA ARG A 47 -9.34 1.58 -14.79
C ARG A 47 -9.77 0.13 -14.50
N PRO A 48 -10.97 -0.31 -14.93
CA PRO A 48 -11.47 -1.65 -14.62
C PRO A 48 -10.61 -2.80 -15.15
N LEU A 49 -9.96 -2.63 -16.31
CA LEU A 49 -9.08 -3.66 -16.88
C LEU A 49 -7.80 -3.84 -16.05
N ASP A 50 -7.27 -2.76 -15.46
CA ASP A 50 -6.07 -2.81 -14.62
C ASP A 50 -6.27 -3.63 -13.34
N PHE A 51 -7.52 -3.80 -12.90
CA PHE A 51 -7.87 -4.67 -11.79
C PHE A 51 -7.49 -6.13 -12.08
N PHE A 52 -7.73 -6.60 -13.30
CA PHE A 52 -7.52 -8.00 -13.69
C PHE A 52 -6.08 -8.27 -14.11
N VAL A 53 -5.42 -7.31 -14.77
CA VAL A 53 -4.11 -7.54 -15.38
C VAL A 53 -2.97 -7.11 -14.46
N ASN A 54 -3.02 -5.90 -13.92
CA ASN A 54 -1.85 -5.24 -13.36
C ASN A 54 -1.82 -5.21 -11.82
N ARG A 55 -2.96 -5.42 -11.16
CA ARG A 55 -3.08 -5.34 -9.68
C ARG A 55 -2.14 -6.29 -8.95
N LYS A 56 -2.15 -7.58 -9.29
CA LYS A 56 -1.30 -8.59 -8.64
C LYS A 56 0.18 -8.37 -8.90
N HIS A 57 0.52 -7.85 -10.08
CA HIS A 57 1.89 -7.47 -10.38
C HIS A 57 2.36 -6.31 -9.49
N ARG A 58 1.55 -5.25 -9.34
CA ARG A 58 1.86 -4.13 -8.43
C ARG A 58 1.99 -4.58 -6.97
N GLU A 59 1.07 -5.41 -6.51
CA GLU A 59 1.09 -5.98 -5.16
C GLU A 59 2.39 -6.78 -4.94
N LYS A 60 2.71 -7.74 -5.82
CA LYS A 60 3.94 -8.53 -5.73
C LYS A 60 5.19 -7.66 -5.73
N LYS A 61 5.25 -6.65 -6.59
CA LYS A 61 6.37 -5.70 -6.64
C LYS A 61 6.54 -4.95 -5.31
N ASN A 62 5.45 -4.47 -4.71
CA ASN A 62 5.50 -3.80 -3.41
C ASN A 62 6.00 -4.72 -2.30
N LEU A 63 5.56 -5.99 -2.29
CA LEU A 63 6.02 -6.97 -1.31
C LEU A 63 7.52 -7.24 -1.43
N ILE A 64 8.03 -7.39 -2.66
CA ILE A 64 9.47 -7.55 -2.91
C ILE A 64 10.24 -6.34 -2.37
N ILE A 65 9.80 -5.12 -2.70
CA ILE A 65 10.45 -3.88 -2.25
C ILE A 65 10.44 -3.77 -0.71
N LEU A 66 9.33 -4.14 -0.06
CA LEU A 66 9.22 -4.15 1.39
C LEU A 66 10.22 -5.15 2.01
N GLN A 67 10.25 -6.38 1.50
CA GLN A 67 11.15 -7.43 1.99
C GLN A 67 12.63 -7.06 1.80
N GLU A 68 12.98 -6.48 0.66
CA GLU A 68 14.32 -5.95 0.40
C GLU A 68 14.67 -4.81 1.35
N THR A 69 13.72 -3.91 1.61
CA THR A 69 13.92 -2.78 2.53
C THR A 69 14.14 -3.28 3.97
N ILE A 70 13.32 -4.21 4.45
CA ILE A 70 13.50 -4.84 5.78
C ILE A 70 14.86 -5.52 5.86
N ARG A 71 15.25 -6.29 4.84
CA ARG A 71 16.53 -7.00 4.81
C ARG A 71 17.74 -6.06 4.83
N GLN A 72 17.68 -4.97 4.07
CA GLN A 72 18.78 -4.01 3.94
C GLN A 72 18.89 -3.08 5.15
N PHE A 73 17.75 -2.62 5.67
CA PHE A 73 17.72 -1.67 6.78
C PHE A 73 17.84 -2.35 8.14
N MET A 74 17.42 -3.62 8.25
CA MET A 74 17.39 -4.40 9.49
C MET A 74 16.72 -3.64 10.66
N PRO A 75 15.43 -3.27 10.53
CA PRO A 75 14.75 -2.49 11.57
C PRO A 75 14.54 -3.29 12.86
N ASP A 76 14.71 -2.64 14.01
CA ASP A 76 14.29 -3.18 15.31
C ASP A 76 12.77 -3.07 15.52
N VAL A 77 12.11 -2.15 14.81
CA VAL A 77 10.67 -1.90 14.87
C VAL A 77 10.15 -1.44 13.51
N ILE A 78 8.97 -1.94 13.12
CA ILE A 78 8.26 -1.49 11.92
C ILE A 78 7.07 -0.65 12.35
N PHE A 79 6.99 0.57 11.85
CA PHE A 79 5.87 1.47 12.10
C PHE A 79 5.03 1.63 10.83
N VAL A 80 3.74 1.25 10.89
CA VAL A 80 2.81 1.29 9.76
C VAL A 80 1.77 2.39 9.97
N TRP A 81 1.66 3.29 9.00
CA TRP A 81 0.69 4.38 9.01
C TRP A 81 0.23 4.69 7.58
N GLY A 82 -0.95 5.31 7.44
CA GLY A 82 -1.39 5.91 6.17
C GLY A 82 -1.45 4.93 5.00
N MET A 83 -2.01 3.74 5.20
CA MET A 83 -2.08 2.65 4.19
C MET A 83 -3.19 2.85 3.14
N TRP A 84 -3.64 4.08 2.95
CA TRP A 84 -4.68 4.37 1.98
C TRP A 84 -4.18 4.06 0.55
N ASN A 85 -4.97 3.27 -0.19
CA ASN A 85 -4.66 2.82 -1.56
C ASN A 85 -3.36 1.99 -1.67
N LEU A 86 -2.99 1.28 -0.60
CA LEU A 86 -1.94 0.26 -0.56
C LEU A 86 -2.54 -1.08 -0.08
N SER A 87 -1.99 -2.20 -0.57
CA SER A 87 -2.51 -3.52 -0.21
C SER A 87 -2.25 -3.86 1.27
N ARG A 88 -3.23 -4.54 1.89
CA ARG A 88 -3.13 -5.13 3.24
C ARG A 88 -2.11 -6.28 3.33
N SER A 89 -1.62 -6.78 2.21
CA SER A 89 -0.53 -7.76 2.22
C SER A 89 0.79 -7.18 2.75
N LEU A 90 0.99 -5.86 2.64
CA LEU A 90 2.17 -5.19 3.22
C LEU A 90 2.24 -5.34 4.75
N PRO A 91 1.23 -4.92 5.53
CA PRO A 91 1.25 -5.12 6.98
C PRO A 91 1.28 -6.59 7.38
N ASN A 92 0.61 -7.47 6.64
CA ASN A 92 0.69 -8.92 6.89
C ASN A 92 2.14 -9.44 6.78
N VAL A 93 2.88 -9.03 5.74
CA VAL A 93 4.31 -9.39 5.62
C VAL A 93 5.15 -8.79 6.75
N CYS A 94 4.84 -7.57 7.21
CA CYS A 94 5.50 -7.00 8.38
C CYS A 94 5.26 -7.86 9.64
N GLU A 95 4.02 -8.27 9.89
CA GLU A 95 3.65 -9.10 11.04
C GLU A 95 4.31 -10.48 11.00
N GLN A 96 4.46 -11.05 9.81
CA GLN A 96 5.15 -12.34 9.60
C GLN A 96 6.68 -12.24 9.70
N SER A 97 7.26 -11.04 9.74
CA SER A 97 8.71 -10.86 9.76
C SER A 97 9.37 -11.22 11.10
N GLY A 98 8.58 -11.33 12.18
CA GLY A 98 9.07 -11.51 13.55
C GLY A 98 9.58 -10.21 14.20
N ILE A 99 9.56 -9.09 13.49
CA ILE A 99 9.92 -7.76 14.00
C ILE A 99 8.68 -7.11 14.62
N PRO A 100 8.78 -6.45 15.79
CA PRO A 100 7.66 -5.72 16.39
C PRO A 100 7.03 -4.72 15.40
N VAL A 101 5.72 -4.84 15.19
CA VAL A 101 4.94 -3.95 14.31
C VAL A 101 4.05 -3.04 15.14
N VAL A 102 4.14 -1.74 14.91
CA VAL A 102 3.34 -0.71 15.57
C VAL A 102 2.48 0.01 14.54
N TYR A 103 1.20 0.14 14.82
CA TYR A 103 0.24 0.81 13.95
C TYR A 103 -0.15 2.18 14.49
N SER A 104 -0.10 3.18 13.61
CA SER A 104 -0.81 4.45 13.85
C SER A 104 -2.10 4.47 13.05
N LEU A 105 -3.20 4.41 13.79
CA LEU A 105 -4.55 4.47 13.27
C LEU A 105 -5.06 5.91 13.33
N SER A 106 -4.57 6.74 12.42
CA SER A 106 -5.11 8.10 12.22
C SER A 106 -6.31 8.10 11.26
N ASP A 107 -6.52 7.01 10.52
CA ASP A 107 -7.60 6.81 9.55
C ASP A 107 -8.24 5.42 9.72
N TYR A 108 -9.42 5.22 9.15
CA TYR A 108 -10.19 3.97 9.20
C TYR A 108 -9.76 2.91 8.17
N TRP A 109 -8.58 3.05 7.56
CA TRP A 109 -8.09 2.15 6.51
C TRP A 109 -8.11 0.64 6.84
N PRO A 110 -7.94 0.17 8.11
CA PRO A 110 -8.01 -1.25 8.38
C PRO A 110 -9.41 -1.83 8.10
N VAL A 111 -10.45 -1.07 8.43
CA VAL A 111 -11.86 -1.47 8.31
C VAL A 111 -12.53 -1.00 7.02
N ASP A 112 -11.98 0.05 6.39
CA ASP A 112 -12.52 0.60 5.16
C ASP A 112 -12.49 -0.39 4.01
N LEU A 113 -13.39 -0.22 3.06
CA LEU A 113 -13.34 -1.01 1.84
C LEU A 113 -12.07 -0.67 1.06
N ASP A 114 -11.39 -1.70 0.55
CA ASP A 114 -10.34 -1.48 -0.45
C ASP A 114 -10.94 -0.78 -1.68
N ILE A 115 -10.10 0.02 -2.35
CA ILE A 115 -10.53 0.88 -3.46
C ILE A 115 -11.23 0.09 -4.58
N HIS A 116 -10.82 -1.16 -4.80
CA HIS A 116 -11.41 -2.05 -5.79
C HIS A 116 -12.81 -2.51 -5.38
N THR A 117 -12.99 -2.98 -4.15
CA THR A 117 -14.31 -3.36 -3.62
C THR A 117 -15.25 -2.15 -3.63
N ALA A 118 -14.77 -0.98 -3.22
CA ALA A 118 -15.55 0.25 -3.23
C ALA A 118 -16.01 0.63 -4.65
N PHE A 119 -15.14 0.50 -5.65
CA PHE A 119 -15.49 0.74 -7.06
C PHE A 119 -16.51 -0.27 -7.58
N TRP A 120 -16.22 -1.57 -7.48
CA TRP A 120 -17.07 -2.62 -8.08
C TRP A 120 -18.46 -2.69 -7.47
N LYS A 121 -18.63 -2.33 -6.18
CA LYS A 121 -19.95 -2.17 -5.55
C LYS A 121 -20.78 -1.01 -6.13
N LYS A 122 -20.14 0.04 -6.65
CA LYS A 122 -20.81 1.22 -7.23
C LYS A 122 -21.18 1.05 -8.71
N VAL A 123 -20.66 0.03 -9.39
CA VAL A 123 -20.94 -0.22 -10.81
C VAL A 123 -22.41 -0.60 -11.01
N LYS A 124 -23.18 0.29 -11.67
CA LYS A 124 -24.60 0.07 -11.98
C LYS A 124 -24.88 -0.32 -13.44
N ARG A 125 -23.92 -0.13 -14.35
CA ARG A 125 -24.09 -0.35 -15.80
C ARG A 125 -24.33 -1.84 -16.10
N PRO A 126 -25.35 -2.21 -16.89
CA PRO A 126 -25.79 -3.60 -17.05
C PRO A 126 -24.70 -4.53 -17.58
N PHE A 127 -23.99 -4.14 -18.65
CA PHE A 127 -22.89 -4.93 -19.22
C PHE A 127 -21.68 -5.06 -18.28
N ALA A 128 -21.47 -4.09 -17.39
CA ALA A 128 -20.36 -4.10 -16.43
C ALA A 128 -20.72 -4.84 -15.11
N LYS A 129 -21.99 -5.17 -14.87
CA LYS A 129 -22.41 -5.92 -13.67
C LYS A 129 -21.84 -7.34 -13.65
N LEU A 130 -21.72 -7.99 -14.81
CA LEU A 130 -21.13 -9.32 -14.91
C LEU A 130 -19.65 -9.28 -14.48
N LEU A 131 -18.88 -8.32 -15.01
CA LEU A 131 -17.49 -8.09 -14.60
C LEU A 131 -17.39 -7.75 -13.11
N ALA A 132 -18.31 -6.94 -12.59
CA ALA A 132 -18.36 -6.61 -11.17
C ALA A 132 -18.61 -7.84 -10.29
N HIS A 133 -19.48 -8.75 -10.73
CA HIS A 133 -19.76 -10.00 -10.02
C HIS A 133 -18.49 -10.86 -9.92
N PHE A 134 -17.79 -11.08 -11.04
CA PHE A 134 -16.53 -11.82 -11.06
C PHE A 134 -15.44 -11.14 -10.21
N ALA A 135 -15.29 -9.81 -10.33
CA ALA A 135 -14.30 -9.07 -9.56
C ALA A 135 -14.56 -9.14 -8.04
N LEU A 136 -15.82 -9.01 -7.61
CA LEU A 136 -16.18 -9.12 -6.19
C LEU A 136 -16.02 -10.55 -5.66
N ALA A 137 -16.33 -11.57 -6.47
CA ALA A 137 -16.09 -12.96 -6.11
C ALA A 137 -14.58 -13.24 -5.92
N GLN A 138 -13.74 -12.73 -6.83
CA GLN A 138 -12.29 -12.81 -6.70
C GLN A 138 -11.78 -12.11 -5.44
N LEU A 139 -12.23 -10.88 -5.16
CA LEU A 139 -11.84 -10.13 -3.95
C LEU A 139 -12.25 -10.84 -2.66
N ARG A 140 -13.38 -11.55 -2.63
CA ARG A 140 -13.81 -12.33 -1.47
C ARG A 140 -12.88 -13.52 -1.21
N ARG A 141 -12.50 -14.25 -2.27
CA ARG A 141 -11.57 -15.38 -2.15
C ARG A 141 -10.22 -14.93 -1.60
N GLU A 142 -9.70 -13.82 -2.10
CA GLU A 142 -8.40 -13.28 -1.67
C GLU A 142 -8.37 -12.75 -0.23
N LYS A 143 -9.52 -12.47 0.40
CA LYS A 143 -9.57 -12.09 1.82
C LYS A 143 -9.48 -13.28 2.79
N HIS A 144 -9.59 -14.51 2.29
CA HIS A 144 -9.63 -15.73 3.09
C HIS A 144 -8.41 -16.65 2.83
N SER A 145 -7.44 -16.19 2.04
CA SER A 145 -6.16 -16.87 1.75
C SER A 145 -5.02 -16.10 2.42
#